data_AF-A0A7S3AJF4-F1
#
_entry.id   AF-A0A7S3AJF4-F1
#
_cell.length_a   1.000
_cell.length_b   1.000
_cell.length_c   1.000
_cell.angle_alpha   90.00
_cell.angle_beta   90.00
_cell.angle_gamma   90.00
#
_symmetry.space_group_name_H-M   'P 1'
#
loop_
_entity.id
_entity.type
_entity.pdbx_description
1 polymer ?
#
loop_
_entity_poly.entity_id
_entity_poly.type
_entity_poly.pdbx_seq_one_letter_code
_entity_poly.pdbx_strand_id
1 'polypeptide(L)'
;HAAAPKVMITSFRMVALLRTQLTARKWGLLLVDESHTLCTTTGATDAQHTEAVCACAEKARHAILLSGTPSLRRPFQLWRQVRLLRPSLLPSDKWAFGKEYCAQVHRKGWYA
;
A
#
# COMPACT_ATOMS: atom_id res chain seq x y z
N HIS A 1 8.32 -33.84 -6.18
CA HIS A 1 8.38 -32.38 -5.97
C HIS A 1 7.71 -32.05 -4.64
N ALA A 2 8.37 -31.26 -3.77
CA ALA A 2 7.72 -30.77 -2.55
C ALA A 2 6.55 -29.84 -2.93
N ALA A 3 5.42 -29.98 -2.23
CA ALA A 3 4.28 -29.09 -2.44
C ALA A 3 4.66 -27.64 -2.12
N ALA A 4 4.15 -26.69 -2.90
CA ALA A 4 4.38 -25.27 -2.65
C ALA A 4 3.85 -24.89 -1.24
N PRO A 5 4.56 -24.03 -0.50
CA PRO A 5 4.14 -23.64 0.83
C PRO A 5 2.77 -22.94 0.77
N LYS A 6 1.86 -23.34 1.65
CA LYS A 6 0.50 -22.77 1.73
C LYS A 6 0.48 -21.37 2.37
N VAL A 7 1.44 -21.09 3.24
CA VAL A 7 1.58 -19.83 3.97
C VAL A 7 3.00 -19.33 3.80
N MET A 8 3.14 -18.04 3.55
CA MET A 8 4.42 -17.35 3.49
C MET A 8 4.37 -16.15 4.45
N ILE A 9 5.34 -16.09 5.36
CA ILE A 9 5.55 -14.96 6.26
C ILE A 9 6.85 -14.30 5.84
N THR A 10 6.83 -12.98 5.68
CA THR A 10 7.99 -12.24 5.21
C THR A 10 7.94 -10.79 5.70
N SER A 11 9.07 -10.09 5.65
CA SER A 11 9.17 -8.68 6.05
C SER A 11 9.01 -7.74 4.87
N PHE A 12 8.68 -6.47 5.12
CA PHE A 12 8.59 -5.44 4.08
C PHE A 12 9.84 -5.35 3.19
N ARG A 13 11.04 -5.46 3.79
CA ARG A 13 12.30 -5.46 3.04
C ARG A 13 12.38 -6.63 2.06
N MET A 14 11.98 -7.83 2.50
CA MET A 14 12.01 -9.02 1.66
C MET A 14 10.94 -8.97 0.57
N VAL A 15 9.77 -8.38 0.82
CA VAL A 15 8.75 -8.15 -0.22
C VAL A 15 9.29 -7.24 -1.32
N ALA A 16 10.03 -6.18 -0.96
CA ALA A 16 10.66 -5.30 -1.93
C ALA A 16 11.72 -6.04 -2.77
N LEU A 17 12.61 -6.80 -2.12
CA LEU A 17 13.67 -7.55 -2.79
C LEU A 17 13.15 -8.68 -3.69
N LEU A 18 12.07 -9.36 -3.27
CA LEU A 18 11.49 -10.52 -3.97
C LEU A 18 10.25 -10.16 -4.79
N ARG A 19 10.04 -8.88 -5.10
CA ARG A 19 8.84 -8.37 -5.77
C ARG A 19 8.47 -9.20 -7.01
N THR A 20 9.44 -9.50 -7.86
CA THR A 20 9.20 -10.25 -9.11
C THR A 20 8.67 -11.66 -8.83
N GLN A 21 9.26 -12.36 -7.87
CA GLN A 21 8.88 -13.72 -7.51
C GLN A 21 7.52 -13.77 -6.81
N LEU A 22 7.23 -12.78 -5.96
CA LEU A 22 5.96 -12.71 -5.22
C LEU A 22 4.80 -12.29 -6.11
N THR A 23 5.03 -11.42 -7.09
CA THR A 23 4.01 -10.98 -8.06
C THR A 23 3.77 -11.97 -9.21
N ALA A 24 4.68 -12.93 -9.42
CA ALA A 24 4.46 -14.06 -10.32
C ALA A 24 3.47 -15.09 -9.75
N ARG A 25 3.18 -15.04 -8.45
CA ARG A 25 2.26 -15.94 -7.76
C ARG A 25 0.89 -15.28 -7.56
N LYS A 26 -0.18 -16.08 -7.65
CA LYS A 26 -1.52 -15.67 -7.21
C LYS A 26 -1.69 -16.00 -5.73
N TRP A 27 -2.25 -15.06 -4.97
CA TRP A 27 -2.43 -15.20 -3.52
C TRP A 27 -3.91 -15.30 -3.18
N GLY A 28 -4.27 -16.19 -2.26
CA GLY A 28 -5.63 -16.24 -1.72
C GLY A 28 -5.93 -15.07 -0.79
N LEU A 29 -4.94 -14.68 0.02
CA LEU A 29 -5.04 -13.62 1.02
C LEU A 29 -3.68 -12.94 1.17
N LEU A 30 -3.69 -11.61 1.21
CA LEU A 30 -2.57 -10.79 1.66
C LEU A 30 -2.91 -10.21 3.03
N LEU A 31 -2.08 -10.51 4.04
CA LEU A 31 -2.16 -9.91 5.35
C LEU A 31 -0.95 -8.98 5.52
N VAL A 32 -1.20 -7.72 5.82
CA VAL A 32 -0.14 -6.73 6.08
C VAL A 32 -0.25 -6.29 7.52
N ASP A 33 0.69 -6.76 8.34
CA ASP A 33 0.86 -6.26 9.70
C ASP A 33 1.61 -4.92 9.71
N GLU A 34 1.32 -4.08 10.70
CA GLU A 34 1.80 -2.69 10.78
C GLU A 34 1.67 -1.91 9.46
N SER A 35 0.51 -2.08 8.83
CA SER A 35 0.15 -1.53 7.51
C SER A 35 0.21 0.00 7.43
N HIS A 36 0.28 0.71 8.55
CA HIS A 36 0.59 2.14 8.57
C HIS A 36 1.95 2.46 7.91
N THR A 37 2.83 1.47 7.77
CA THR A 37 4.10 1.54 7.02
C THR A 37 3.90 1.73 5.50
N LEU A 38 2.71 1.42 4.97
CA LEU A 38 2.32 1.65 3.58
C LEU A 38 1.87 3.10 3.38
N CYS A 39 2.81 4.03 3.44
CA CYS A 39 2.54 5.46 3.33
C CYS A 39 2.58 5.94 1.86
N THR A 40 1.55 6.68 1.48
CA THR A 40 1.59 7.52 0.27
C THR A 40 2.40 8.79 0.56
N THR A 41 3.23 9.19 -0.39
CA THR A 41 4.15 10.33 -0.28
C THR A 41 3.95 11.33 -1.41
N THR A 42 4.46 12.55 -1.24
CA THR A 42 4.48 13.59 -2.28
C THR A 42 5.52 13.33 -3.37
N GLY A 43 6.43 12.38 -3.16
CA GLY A 43 7.39 11.98 -4.18
C GLY A 43 6.74 11.37 -5.42
N ALA A 44 7.48 11.26 -6.51
CA ALA A 44 7.00 10.63 -7.74
C ALA A 44 6.59 9.15 -7.50
N THR A 45 7.35 8.45 -6.65
CA THR A 45 7.14 7.06 -6.26
C THR A 45 7.06 6.94 -4.74
N ASP A 46 6.28 5.99 -4.24
CA ASP A 46 6.28 5.65 -2.81
C ASP A 46 7.46 4.74 -2.47
N ALA A 47 7.61 4.40 -1.19
CA ALA A 47 8.68 3.51 -0.76
C ALA A 47 8.59 2.15 -1.47
N GLN A 48 9.74 1.55 -1.77
CA GLN A 48 9.82 0.31 -2.58
C GLN A 48 8.97 -0.84 -2.02
N HIS A 49 8.92 -1.00 -0.69
CA HIS A 49 8.06 -1.99 -0.06
C HIS A 49 6.57 -1.68 -0.25
N THR A 50 6.19 -0.41 -0.25
CA THR A 50 4.81 0.01 -0.49
C THR A 50 4.38 -0.34 -1.91
N GLU A 51 5.21 -0.03 -2.91
CA GLU A 51 4.97 -0.41 -4.30
C GLU A 51 4.92 -1.93 -4.49
N ALA A 52 5.85 -2.66 -3.85
CA ALA A 52 5.90 -4.12 -3.95
C ALA A 52 4.68 -4.78 -3.30
N VAL A 53 4.25 -4.31 -2.13
CA VAL A 53 3.03 -4.79 -1.46
C VAL A 53 1.79 -4.47 -2.31
N CYS A 54 1.72 -3.29 -2.92
CA CYS A 54 0.63 -2.95 -3.84
C CYS A 54 0.55 -3.91 -5.04
N ALA A 55 1.69 -4.17 -5.67
CA ALA A 55 1.76 -5.12 -6.77
C ALA A 55 1.39 -6.55 -6.34
N CYS A 56 1.72 -6.97 -5.11
CA CYS A 56 1.29 -8.25 -4.57
C CYS A 56 -0.22 -8.29 -4.31
N ALA A 57 -0.79 -7.19 -3.82
CA ALA A 57 -2.23 -7.09 -3.55
C ALA A 57 -3.07 -7.22 -4.84
N GLU A 58 -2.59 -6.69 -5.97
CA GLU A 58 -3.23 -6.89 -7.29
C GLU A 58 -3.28 -8.38 -7.70
N LYS A 59 -2.41 -9.21 -7.14
CA LYS A 59 -2.39 -10.67 -7.35
C LYS A 59 -3.12 -11.44 -6.26
N ALA A 60 -3.63 -10.77 -5.24
CA ALA A 60 -4.34 -11.36 -4.12
C ALA A 60 -5.85 -11.26 -4.30
N ARG A 61 -6.59 -12.31 -3.93
CA ARG A 61 -8.06 -12.29 -3.94
C ARG A 61 -8.64 -11.41 -2.82
N HIS A 62 -7.97 -11.41 -1.67
CA HIS A 62 -8.37 -10.65 -0.48
C HIS A 62 -7.17 -9.96 0.15
N ALA A 63 -7.41 -8.83 0.81
CA ALA A 63 -6.40 -8.10 1.57
C ALA A 63 -6.94 -7.72 2.95
N ILE A 64 -6.11 -7.87 3.98
CA ILE A 64 -6.38 -7.42 5.36
C ILE A 64 -5.18 -6.58 5.80
N LEU A 65 -5.47 -5.35 6.25
CA LEU A 65 -4.47 -4.42 6.77
C LEU A 65 -4.67 -4.31 8.29
N LEU A 66 -3.63 -4.66 9.05
CA LEU A 66 -3.61 -4.56 10.51
C LEU A 66 -2.72 -3.38 10.91
N SER A 67 -3.14 -2.60 11.90
CA SER A 67 -2.34 -1.52 12.47
C SER A 67 -2.86 -1.16 13.86
N GLY A 68 -1.96 -0.97 14.82
CA GLY A 68 -2.32 -0.37 16.12
C GLY A 68 -2.50 1.15 16.05
N THR A 69 -2.05 1.79 14.97
CA THR A 69 -2.01 3.25 14.78
C THR A 69 -2.52 3.62 13.38
N PRO A 70 -3.84 3.50 13.11
CA PRO A 70 -4.38 3.99 11.84
C PRO A 70 -4.10 5.49 11.75
N SER A 71 -3.31 5.92 10.76
CA SER A 71 -2.77 7.30 10.70
C SER A 71 -3.91 8.33 10.57
N LEU A 72 -4.21 9.07 11.63
CA LEU A 72 -5.32 10.04 11.66
C LEU A 72 -4.92 11.48 11.33
N ARG A 73 -3.62 11.82 11.37
CA ARG A 73 -3.16 13.22 11.25
C ARG A 73 -2.84 13.67 9.82
N ARG A 74 -2.57 12.73 8.91
CA ARG A 74 -2.12 13.02 7.53
C ARG A 74 -2.92 12.17 6.54
N PRO A 75 -4.15 12.58 6.18
CA PRO A 75 -5.06 11.78 5.36
C PRO A 75 -4.44 11.39 4.02
N PHE A 76 -3.55 12.21 3.45
CA PHE A 76 -2.83 11.91 2.22
C PHE A 76 -2.09 10.56 2.27
N GLN A 77 -1.51 10.19 3.43
CA GLN A 77 -0.75 8.95 3.58
C GLN A 77 -1.62 7.69 3.40
N LEU A 78 -2.93 7.79 3.64
CA LEU A 78 -3.86 6.66 3.62
C LEU A 78 -4.29 6.23 2.22
N TRP A 79 -4.03 7.03 1.19
CA TRP A 79 -4.55 6.77 -0.16
C TRP A 79 -4.20 5.37 -0.68
N ARG A 80 -2.94 4.94 -0.56
CA ARG A 80 -2.50 3.56 -0.90
C ARG A 80 -3.28 2.50 -0.13
N GLN A 81 -3.39 2.63 1.19
CA GLN A 81 -4.07 1.64 2.03
C GLN A 81 -5.55 1.50 1.66
N VAL A 82 -6.24 2.61 1.43
CA VAL A 82 -7.65 2.58 1.04
C VAL A 82 -7.81 1.98 -0.37
N ARG A 83 -6.96 2.35 -1.33
CA ARG A 83 -7.01 1.77 -2.68
C ARG A 83 -6.69 0.28 -2.69
N LEU A 84 -5.82 -0.20 -1.81
CA LEU A 84 -5.54 -1.64 -1.66
C LEU A 84 -6.79 -2.41 -1.21
N LEU A 85 -7.57 -1.84 -0.30
CA LEU A 85 -8.77 -2.47 0.22
C LEU A 85 -9.99 -2.28 -0.71
N ARG A 86 -10.10 -1.10 -1.34
CA ARG A 86 -11.23 -0.69 -2.18
C ARG A 86 -10.74 0.20 -3.34
N PRO A 87 -10.26 -0.39 -4.45
CA PRO A 87 -9.62 0.36 -5.55
C PRO A 87 -10.45 1.47 -6.18
N SER A 88 -11.78 1.37 -6.16
CA SER A 88 -12.73 2.31 -6.76
C SER A 88 -13.35 3.31 -5.78
N LEU A 89 -12.99 3.26 -4.49
CA LEU A 89 -13.58 4.15 -3.49
C LEU A 89 -13.02 5.58 -3.55
N LEU A 90 -11.73 5.70 -3.86
CA LEU A 90 -11.03 6.99 -3.93
C LEU A 90 -10.66 7.32 -5.38
N PRO A 91 -10.37 8.60 -5.68
CA PRO A 91 -9.79 8.99 -6.96
C PRO A 91 -8.59 8.12 -7.34
N SER A 92 -8.50 7.76 -8.62
CA SER A 92 -7.44 6.90 -9.17
C SER A 92 -6.06 7.55 -9.15
N ASP A 93 -6.00 8.85 -8.95
CA ASP A 93 -4.78 9.63 -8.79
C ASP A 93 -4.68 10.17 -7.35
N LYS A 94 -3.49 10.08 -6.77
CA LYS A 94 -3.25 10.50 -5.38
C LYS A 94 -3.41 12.01 -5.21
N TRP A 95 -3.10 12.81 -6.24
CA TRP A 95 -3.22 14.26 -6.18
C TRP A 95 -4.67 14.72 -6.26
N ALA A 96 -5.49 14.04 -7.07
CA ALA A 96 -6.93 14.24 -7.06
C ALA A 96 -7.53 13.95 -5.67
N PHE A 97 -7.14 12.84 -5.04
CA PHE A 97 -7.53 12.55 -3.65
C PHE A 97 -7.05 13.63 -2.68
N GLY A 98 -5.81 14.09 -2.82
CA GLY A 98 -5.26 15.18 -2.03
C GLY A 98 -6.09 16.46 -2.15
N LYS A 99 -6.50 16.85 -3.36
CA LYS A 99 -7.29 18.06 -3.61
C LYS A 99 -8.71 17.97 -3.02
N GLU A 100 -9.31 16.79 -3.08
CA GLU A 100 -10.71 16.58 -2.70
C GLU A 100 -10.90 16.32 -1.20
N TYR A 101 -9.99 15.56 -0.58
CA TYR A 101 -10.16 15.04 0.79
C TYR A 101 -9.11 15.55 1.78
N CYS A 102 -7.94 15.98 1.31
CA CYS A 102 -6.96 16.60 2.18
C CYS A 102 -7.20 18.11 2.14
N ALA A 103 -7.46 18.74 3.29
CA ALA A 103 -7.65 20.19 3.37
C ALA A 103 -6.62 20.92 2.50
N GLN A 104 -7.07 21.88 1.70
CA GLN A 104 -6.23 22.60 0.74
C GLN A 104 -4.94 23.05 1.41
N VAL A 105 -3.84 22.39 1.06
CA VAL A 105 -2.49 22.86 1.38
C VAL A 105 -2.25 24.10 0.53
N HIS A 106 -2.76 25.26 0.95
CA HIS A 106 -2.46 26.53 0.30
C HIS A 106 -1.19 27.16 0.89
N ARG A 107 -0.22 27.39 -0.01
CA ARG A 107 0.90 28.37 0.03
C ARG A 107 1.65 28.52 1.36
N LYS A 108 2.46 27.51 1.72
CA LYS A 108 3.90 27.66 2.12
C LYS A 108 4.50 26.30 2.55
N GLY A 109 4.48 25.35 1.61
CA GLY A 109 5.31 24.16 1.68
C GLY A 109 4.61 22.92 2.22
N TRP A 110 3.93 22.18 1.34
CA TRP A 110 3.94 20.71 1.32
C TRP A 110 3.74 20.23 -0.13
N TYR A 111 4.82 20.33 -0.90
CA TYR A 111 5.16 19.46 -2.04
C TYR A 111 6.70 19.40 -2.06
N ALA A 112 7.26 18.70 -1.07
CA ALA A 112 8.61 18.17 -1.09
C ALA A 112 8.50 16.78 -0.43
#